data_AF-A0A0Q6ZT10-F1
#
_entry.id   AF-A0A0Q6ZT10-F1
#
_cell.length_a   1.000
_cell.length_b   1.000
_cell.length_c   1.000
_cell.angle_alpha   90.00
_cell.angle_beta   90.00
_cell.angle_gamma   90.00
#
_symmetry.space_group_name_H-M   'P 1'
#
loop_
_entity.id
_entity.type
_entity.pdbx_description
1 polymer ?
#
loop_
_entity_poly.entity_id
_entity_poly.type
_entity_poly.pdbx_seq_one_letter_code
_entity_poly.pdbx_strand_id
1 'polypeptide(L)'
;MTTDQTGGSEDGQTIFAEGEFTFEDGSTGNFVEVGFDTIFGSESEGLTLHGGMGEVVTTGSAGADTFVFDETALDDLDVADVITDFSSEEGDVLDVTALLDSLLGEQPDATVATYVQATLDGNGNTTVSVQAEPGL
;
A
#
# COMPACT_ATOMS: atom_id res chain seq x y z
N MET A 1 22.82 4.43 -10.67
CA MET A 1 22.11 4.67 -9.40
C MET A 1 22.76 3.79 -8.36
N THR A 2 23.19 4.40 -7.26
CA THR A 2 23.62 3.69 -6.06
C THR A 2 22.60 4.04 -4.99
N THR A 3 21.90 3.03 -4.49
CA THR A 3 20.87 3.16 -3.46
C THR A 3 21.39 2.53 -2.18
N ASP A 4 21.30 3.25 -1.08
CA ASP A 4 21.52 2.72 0.26
C ASP A 4 20.16 2.48 0.94
N GLN A 5 19.86 1.21 1.20
CA GLN A 5 18.64 0.76 1.90
C GLN A 5 18.93 0.39 3.36
N THR A 6 20.08 0.80 3.92
CA THR A 6 20.47 0.37 5.28
C THR A 6 19.59 0.93 6.40
N GLY A 7 18.69 1.86 6.08
CA GLY A 7 17.72 2.42 7.01
C GLY A 7 18.36 3.45 7.95
N GLY A 8 17.65 4.54 8.17
CA GLY A 8 18.03 5.62 9.07
C GLY A 8 16.81 6.37 9.58
N SER A 9 17.01 7.46 10.31
CA SER A 9 15.93 8.39 10.61
C SER A 9 16.36 9.84 10.44
N GLU A 10 15.49 10.63 9.82
CA GLU A 10 15.66 12.08 9.68
C GLU A 10 14.44 12.78 10.27
N ASP A 11 14.68 13.65 11.24
CA ASP A 11 13.62 14.37 11.98
C ASP A 11 12.51 13.47 12.55
N GLY A 12 12.89 12.25 12.96
CA GLY A 12 11.96 11.26 13.51
C GLY A 12 11.21 10.41 12.48
N GLN A 13 11.40 10.65 11.18
CA GLN A 13 10.84 9.84 10.10
C GLN A 13 11.83 8.75 9.69
N THR A 14 11.32 7.55 9.40
CA THR A 14 12.14 6.44 8.90
C THR A 14 12.57 6.73 7.46
N ILE A 15 13.87 6.63 7.17
CA ILE A 15 14.41 6.71 5.81
C ILE A 15 14.41 5.29 5.22
N PHE A 16 13.71 5.11 4.10
CA PHE A 16 13.64 3.84 3.37
C PHE A 16 14.75 3.68 2.34
N ALA A 17 15.10 4.78 1.68
CA ALA A 17 16.13 4.80 0.66
C ALA A 17 16.81 6.16 0.58
N GLU A 18 18.11 6.16 0.34
CA GLU A 18 18.82 7.35 -0.13
C GLU A 18 19.71 7.00 -1.31
N GLY A 19 19.91 7.95 -2.23
CA GLY A 19 20.73 7.67 -3.40
C GLY A 19 21.06 8.88 -4.25
N GLU A 20 21.99 8.65 -5.18
CA GLU A 20 22.41 9.62 -6.18
C GLU A 20 21.97 9.15 -7.58
N PHE A 21 21.46 10.10 -8.36
CA PHE A 21 21.16 9.92 -9.77
C PHE A 21 21.94 10.93 -10.62
N THR A 22 22.21 10.56 -11.88
CA THR A 22 23.00 11.37 -12.81
C THR A 22 22.12 11.80 -13.97
N PHE A 23 22.14 13.10 -14.28
CA PHE A 23 21.45 13.67 -15.42
C PHE A 23 22.23 13.39 -16.73
N GLU A 24 21.58 13.56 -17.87
CA GLU A 24 22.20 13.37 -19.19
C GLU A 24 23.36 14.36 -19.45
N ASP A 25 23.34 15.53 -18.79
CA ASP A 25 24.43 16.51 -18.84
C ASP A 25 25.63 16.16 -17.93
N GLY A 26 25.55 15.06 -17.20
CA GLY A 26 26.59 14.56 -16.29
C GLY A 26 26.57 15.20 -14.89
N SER A 27 25.63 16.11 -14.60
CA SER A 27 25.41 16.58 -13.24
C SER A 27 24.74 15.50 -12.37
N THR A 28 24.85 15.61 -11.04
CA THR A 28 24.22 14.68 -10.11
C THR A 28 23.16 15.35 -9.25
N GLY A 29 22.18 14.56 -8.82
CA GLY A 29 21.16 14.92 -7.84
C GLY A 29 21.02 13.81 -6.80
N ASN A 30 20.56 14.19 -5.60
CA ASN A 30 20.29 13.25 -4.51
C ASN A 30 18.78 13.07 -4.34
N PHE A 31 18.37 11.91 -3.87
CA PHE A 31 17.02 11.68 -3.37
C PHE A 31 17.08 11.00 -2.01
N VAL A 32 16.04 11.24 -1.22
CA VAL A 32 15.76 10.57 0.05
C VAL A 32 14.29 10.17 0.01
N GLU A 33 14.02 8.91 0.31
CA GLU A 33 12.68 8.34 0.45
C GLU A 33 12.43 8.10 1.94
N VAL A 34 11.34 8.68 2.45
CA VAL A 34 10.93 8.57 3.85
C VAL A 34 9.56 7.91 3.95
N GLY A 35 9.37 7.15 5.02
CA GLY A 35 8.07 6.64 5.41
C GLY A 35 7.26 7.67 6.17
N PHE A 36 5.96 7.72 5.86
CA PHE A 36 5.00 8.47 6.63
C PHE A 36 4.22 7.52 7.52
N ASP A 37 4.25 7.75 8.84
CA ASP A 37 3.39 7.01 9.78
C ASP A 37 1.90 7.42 9.62
N THR A 38 1.63 8.56 8.99
CA THR A 38 0.26 9.07 8.79
C THR A 38 0.13 9.90 7.53
N ILE A 39 -0.91 9.61 6.75
CA ILE A 39 -1.30 10.35 5.55
C ILE A 39 -2.69 10.94 5.76
N PHE A 40 -2.80 12.26 5.57
CA PHE A 40 -4.08 12.97 5.54
C PHE A 40 -4.39 13.42 4.12
N GLY A 41 -5.58 13.07 3.66
CA GLY A 41 -6.19 13.63 2.47
C GLY A 41 -6.34 15.15 2.58
N SER A 42 -6.46 15.79 1.43
CA SER A 42 -6.77 17.21 1.33
C SER A 42 -8.28 17.43 1.19
N GLU A 43 -8.79 18.66 1.32
CA GLU A 43 -10.22 18.96 1.05
C GLU A 43 -10.66 18.73 -0.41
N SER A 44 -9.78 18.20 -1.27
CA SER A 44 -10.14 17.77 -2.62
C SER A 44 -10.82 16.41 -2.56
N GLU A 45 -11.99 16.29 -3.17
CA GLU A 45 -12.69 15.02 -3.34
C GLU A 45 -11.96 14.10 -4.33
N GLY A 46 -12.01 12.79 -4.10
CA GLY A 46 -11.59 11.78 -5.09
C GLY A 46 -10.09 11.56 -5.14
N LEU A 47 -9.47 11.41 -3.97
CA LEU A 47 -8.04 11.21 -3.81
C LEU A 47 -7.63 9.77 -4.13
N THR A 48 -6.37 9.62 -4.54
CA THR A 48 -5.71 8.32 -4.59
C THR A 48 -4.59 8.34 -3.56
N LEU A 49 -4.69 7.49 -2.53
CA LEU A 49 -3.79 7.45 -1.40
C LEU A 49 -3.02 6.11 -1.39
N HIS A 50 -1.70 6.19 -1.21
CA HIS A 50 -0.80 5.05 -1.12
C HIS A 50 -0.10 5.08 0.23
N GLY A 51 -0.24 4.02 1.03
CA GLY A 51 0.46 3.88 2.31
C GLY A 51 1.97 3.71 2.14
N GLY A 52 2.39 2.91 1.15
CA GLY A 52 3.79 2.55 0.98
C GLY A 52 4.26 1.53 2.01
N MET A 53 5.55 1.47 2.30
CA MET A 53 6.12 0.50 3.26
C MET A 53 5.81 0.88 4.72
N GLY A 54 5.55 -0.13 5.57
CA GLY A 54 5.36 0.02 7.01
C GLY A 54 3.90 0.28 7.44
N GLU A 55 3.67 0.54 8.73
CA GLU A 55 2.31 0.85 9.24
C GLU A 55 1.95 2.28 8.90
N VAL A 56 0.90 2.47 8.09
CA VAL A 56 0.42 3.82 7.77
C VAL A 56 -1.02 4.02 8.17
N VAL A 57 -1.25 5.07 8.95
CA VAL A 57 -2.61 5.57 9.24
C VAL A 57 -3.03 6.51 8.11
N THR A 58 -4.04 6.13 7.33
CA THR A 58 -4.49 6.92 6.18
C THR A 58 -5.92 7.43 6.37
N THR A 59 -6.17 8.68 5.96
CA THR A 59 -7.48 9.35 6.01
C THR A 59 -7.78 9.97 4.65
N GLY A 60 -8.88 9.61 3.99
CA GLY A 60 -9.25 10.09 2.65
C GLY A 60 -9.88 11.49 2.66
N SER A 61 -10.59 11.82 3.74
CA SER A 61 -11.52 12.95 3.86
C SER A 61 -12.82 12.73 3.07
N ALA A 62 -13.49 13.80 2.61
CA ALA A 62 -14.77 13.68 1.92
C ALA A 62 -14.55 13.41 0.42
N GLY A 63 -15.35 12.51 -0.16
CA GLY A 63 -15.29 12.19 -1.58
C GLY A 63 -15.24 10.68 -1.81
N ALA A 64 -15.12 10.29 -3.08
CA ALA A 64 -14.96 8.89 -3.48
C ALA A 64 -13.47 8.57 -3.63
N ASP A 65 -12.82 8.22 -2.53
CA ASP A 65 -11.37 8.05 -2.46
C ASP A 65 -10.94 6.62 -2.82
N THR A 66 -9.70 6.48 -3.29
CA THR A 66 -9.09 5.19 -3.63
C THR A 66 -7.87 4.97 -2.75
N PHE A 67 -7.93 3.95 -1.90
CA PHE A 67 -6.81 3.52 -1.07
C PHE A 67 -6.12 2.35 -1.76
N VAL A 68 -4.87 2.55 -2.15
CA VAL A 68 -4.11 1.60 -2.98
C VAL A 68 -3.15 0.80 -2.12
N PHE A 69 -3.22 -0.53 -2.25
CA PHE A 69 -2.32 -1.48 -1.64
C PHE A 69 -1.55 -2.24 -2.73
N ASP A 70 -0.24 -2.17 -2.67
CA ASP A 70 0.67 -2.90 -3.56
C ASP A 70 1.59 -3.82 -2.76
N GLU A 71 2.54 -4.46 -3.44
CA GLU A 71 3.45 -5.42 -2.81
C GLU A 71 4.32 -4.82 -1.69
N THR A 72 4.65 -3.53 -1.78
CA THR A 72 5.48 -2.85 -0.77
C THR A 72 4.71 -2.59 0.52
N ALA A 73 3.37 -2.56 0.46
CA ALA A 73 2.52 -2.37 1.63
C ALA A 73 2.54 -3.55 2.61
N LEU A 74 3.03 -4.73 2.20
CA LEU A 74 3.08 -5.93 3.04
C LEU A 74 4.49 -6.49 3.27
N ASP A 75 5.54 -5.74 2.94
CA ASP A 75 6.93 -6.19 3.11
C ASP A 75 7.25 -6.55 4.58
N ASP A 76 6.50 -6.01 5.54
CA ASP A 76 6.42 -6.49 6.93
C ASP A 76 5.03 -7.08 7.23
N LEU A 77 4.90 -8.41 7.08
CA LEU A 77 3.66 -9.19 7.25
C LEU A 77 2.98 -9.12 8.64
N ASP A 78 3.57 -8.40 9.60
CA ASP A 78 3.04 -8.24 10.96
C ASP A 78 2.48 -6.83 11.21
N VAL A 79 2.32 -6.03 10.15
CA VAL A 79 1.91 -4.65 10.20
C VAL A 79 0.81 -4.40 9.15
N ALA A 80 -0.31 -3.80 9.57
CA ALA A 80 -1.44 -3.52 8.69
C ALA A 80 -1.78 -2.03 8.75
N ASP A 81 -1.92 -1.40 7.58
CA ASP A 81 -2.39 -0.02 7.50
C ASP A 81 -3.78 0.14 8.10
N VAL A 82 -4.05 1.36 8.60
CA VAL A 82 -5.33 1.74 9.18
C VAL A 82 -5.95 2.86 8.38
N ILE A 83 -7.03 2.54 7.65
CA ILE A 83 -7.88 3.55 7.00
C ILE A 83 -8.96 3.99 8.00
N THR A 84 -9.00 5.28 8.33
CA THR A 84 -9.80 5.75 9.47
C THR A 84 -11.22 6.21 9.13
N ASP A 85 -11.50 6.52 7.86
CA ASP A 85 -12.74 7.18 7.42
C ASP A 85 -13.38 6.56 6.17
N PHE A 86 -13.01 5.32 5.83
CA PHE A 86 -13.56 4.63 4.66
C PHE A 86 -15.10 4.64 4.61
N SER A 87 -15.66 5.06 3.48
CA SER A 87 -17.09 5.28 3.27
C SER A 87 -17.56 4.74 1.93
N SER A 88 -18.18 3.55 1.96
CA SER A 88 -18.83 2.99 0.77
C SER A 88 -20.03 3.82 0.28
N GLU A 89 -20.59 4.69 1.14
CA GLU A 89 -21.68 5.60 0.76
C GLU A 89 -21.18 6.78 -0.08
N GLU A 90 -19.96 7.24 0.18
CA GLU A 90 -19.30 8.29 -0.60
C GLU A 90 -18.61 7.73 -1.86
N GLY A 91 -18.40 6.41 -1.89
CA GLY A 91 -17.92 5.68 -3.06
C GLY A 91 -16.45 5.26 -2.96
N ASP A 92 -15.91 5.20 -1.74
CA ASP A 92 -14.53 4.78 -1.51
C ASP A 92 -14.28 3.35 -1.99
N VAL A 93 -13.07 3.14 -2.49
CA VAL A 93 -12.61 1.85 -3.02
C VAL A 93 -11.26 1.49 -2.42
N LEU A 94 -11.10 0.21 -2.08
CA LEU A 94 -9.79 -0.39 -1.81
C LEU A 94 -9.29 -1.02 -3.11
N ASP A 95 -8.24 -0.46 -3.70
CA ASP A 95 -7.58 -1.06 -4.86
C ASP A 95 -6.43 -1.95 -4.40
N VAL A 96 -6.65 -3.27 -4.49
CA VAL A 96 -5.69 -4.32 -4.15
C VAL A 96 -5.19 -5.07 -5.39
N THR A 97 -5.39 -4.52 -6.59
CA THR A 97 -5.11 -5.22 -7.85
C THR A 97 -3.63 -5.59 -7.96
N ALA A 98 -2.74 -4.61 -7.74
CA ALA A 98 -1.29 -4.82 -7.80
C ALA A 98 -0.81 -5.83 -6.74
N LEU A 99 -1.40 -5.77 -5.54
CA LEU A 99 -1.11 -6.73 -4.48
C LEU A 99 -1.52 -8.17 -4.88
N LEU A 100 -2.72 -8.34 -5.44
CA LEU A 100 -3.18 -9.65 -5.90
C LEU A 100 -2.36 -10.18 -7.08
N ASP A 101 -1.95 -9.31 -8.01
CA ASP A 101 -1.09 -9.69 -9.13
C ASP A 101 0.29 -10.15 -8.65
N SER A 102 0.86 -9.50 -7.62
CA SER A 102 2.13 -9.93 -7.00
C SER A 102 1.99 -11.27 -6.26
N LEU A 103 0.90 -11.46 -5.49
CA LEU A 103 0.68 -12.69 -4.73
C LEU A 103 0.29 -13.91 -5.58
N LEU A 104 -0.49 -13.71 -6.65
CA LEU A 104 -1.03 -14.78 -7.49
C LEU A 104 -0.24 -14.99 -8.79
N GLY A 105 0.65 -14.05 -9.13
CA GLY A 105 1.34 -14.01 -10.41
C GLY A 105 0.47 -13.46 -11.54
N GLU A 106 1.11 -13.04 -12.64
CA GLU A 106 0.50 -12.24 -13.72
C GLU A 106 -0.69 -12.93 -14.44
N GLN A 107 -0.95 -14.21 -14.22
CA GLN A 107 -2.16 -14.92 -14.71
C GLN A 107 -2.52 -16.08 -13.76
N PRO A 108 -3.51 -15.94 -12.86
CA PRO A 108 -4.01 -17.09 -12.12
C PRO A 108 -4.78 -18.02 -13.07
N ASP A 109 -4.12 -19.07 -13.55
CA ASP A 109 -4.69 -20.12 -14.42
C ASP A 109 -5.69 -21.05 -13.69
N ALA A 110 -6.16 -20.66 -12.51
CA ALA A 110 -7.26 -21.28 -11.80
C ALA A 110 -8.11 -20.17 -11.16
N THR A 111 -9.43 -20.29 -11.31
CA THR A 111 -10.44 -19.31 -10.87
C THR A 111 -10.02 -18.61 -9.58
N VAL A 112 -9.83 -17.29 -9.61
CA VAL A 112 -9.42 -16.44 -8.46
C VAL A 112 -10.15 -16.81 -7.16
N ALA A 113 -11.41 -17.27 -7.27
CA ALA A 113 -12.22 -17.79 -6.16
C ALA A 113 -11.63 -19.00 -5.39
N THR A 114 -10.68 -19.75 -5.95
CA THR A 114 -10.00 -20.86 -5.26
C THR A 114 -8.90 -20.36 -4.33
N TYR A 115 -8.34 -19.17 -4.61
CA TYR A 115 -7.26 -18.57 -3.85
C TYR A 115 -7.74 -17.45 -2.94
N VAL A 116 -8.83 -16.78 -3.29
CA VAL A 116 -9.42 -15.67 -2.53
C VAL A 116 -10.68 -16.14 -1.81
N GLN A 117 -10.68 -16.07 -0.47
CA GLN A 117 -11.84 -16.34 0.37
C GLN A 117 -12.20 -15.13 1.20
N ALA A 118 -13.46 -14.70 1.14
CA ALA A 118 -14.01 -13.70 2.04
C ALA A 118 -14.88 -14.39 3.11
N THR A 119 -14.60 -14.09 4.38
CA THR A 119 -15.40 -14.57 5.51
C THR A 119 -15.97 -13.36 6.26
N LEU A 120 -17.24 -13.45 6.62
CA LEU A 120 -17.90 -12.45 7.47
C LEU A 120 -17.96 -13.01 8.89
N ASP A 121 -17.48 -12.24 9.87
CA ASP A 121 -17.60 -12.61 11.28
C ASP A 121 -18.98 -12.26 11.86
N GLY A 122 -19.24 -12.70 13.09
CA GLY A 122 -20.51 -12.43 13.79
C GLY A 122 -20.73 -10.95 14.17
N ASN A 123 -19.71 -10.11 13.96
CA ASN A 123 -19.72 -8.68 14.25
C ASN A 123 -19.87 -7.83 12.97
N GLY A 124 -19.93 -8.48 11.80
CA GLY A 124 -20.05 -7.81 10.50
C GLY A 124 -18.70 -7.42 9.89
N ASN A 125 -17.57 -7.82 10.47
CA ASN A 125 -16.27 -7.61 9.84
C ASN A 125 -16.07 -8.61 8.72
N THR A 126 -15.52 -8.14 7.60
CA THR A 126 -15.13 -9.00 6.49
C THR A 126 -13.63 -9.22 6.52
N THR A 127 -13.20 -10.49 6.51
CA THR A 127 -11.79 -10.88 6.33
C THR A 127 -11.63 -11.49 4.95
N VAL A 128 -10.75 -10.92 4.14
CA VAL A 128 -10.34 -11.48 2.85
C VAL A 128 -9.00 -12.19 3.05
N SER A 129 -8.92 -13.46 2.68
CA SER A 129 -7.70 -14.26 2.73
C SER A 129 -7.30 -14.70 1.34
N VAL A 130 -6.02 -14.55 1.02
CA VAL A 130 -5.40 -14.97 -0.24
C VAL A 130 -4.42 -16.10 0.06
N GLN A 131 -4.52 -17.22 -0.67
CA GLN A 131 -3.62 -18.37 -0.53
C GLN A 131 -2.72 -18.46 -1.76
N ALA A 132 -1.46 -18.88 -1.60
CA ALA A 132 -0.55 -19.12 -2.72
C ALA A 132 -0.78 -20.49 -3.40
N GLU A 133 -1.42 -21.42 -2.68
CA GLU A 133 -1.78 -22.76 -3.16
C GLU A 133 -3.30 -22.92 -3.06
N PRO A 134 -3.96 -23.56 -4.05
CA PRO A 134 -5.39 -23.79 -3.99
C PRO A 134 -5.70 -24.75 -2.82
N GLY A 135 -6.61 -24.37 -1.93
CA GLY A 135 -6.88 -25.11 -0.70
C GLY A 135 -7.27 -26.58 -0.91
N LEU A 136 -6.88 -27.44 0.05
CA LEU A 136 -7.45 -28.78 0.27
C LEU A 136 -8.90 -28.72 0.75
#